data_AF-A0A2J2H9J0-F1
#
_entry.id   AF-A0A2J2H9J0-F1
#
_cell.length_a   1.000
_cell.length_b   1.000
_cell.length_c   1.000
_cell.angle_alpha   90.00
_cell.angle_beta   90.00
_cell.angle_gamma   90.00
#
_symmetry.space_group_name_H-M   'P 1'
#
loop_
_entity.id
_entity.type
_entity.pdbx_description
1 polymer ?
#
loop_
_entity_poly.entity_id
_entity_poly.type
_entity_poly.pdbx_seq_one_letter_code
_entity_poly.pdbx_strand_id
1 'polypeptide(L)'
;MGQLVVIKIPVRVRIWKSKQNYIAIIRDKPTIDALTPYINKKVTLEMAGMAINARLVKLVQKGTYYVGVFLPRKLTPTWERLREKDEELNAIITITEGGEP
;
A
#
# COMPACT_ATOMS: atom_id res chain seq x y z
N MET A 1 -19.29 15.54 17.57
CA MET A 1 -19.21 15.03 16.20
C MET A 1 -17.74 14.75 15.93
N GLY A 2 -17.32 13.48 15.90
CA GLY A 2 -15.91 13.16 15.62
C GLY A 2 -15.57 13.55 14.19
N GLN A 3 -14.56 14.39 14.00
CA GLN A 3 -14.09 14.77 12.68
C GLN A 3 -13.36 13.56 12.08
N LEU A 4 -13.87 13.02 10.98
CA LEU A 4 -13.16 11.98 10.22
C LEU A 4 -11.95 12.64 9.57
N VAL A 5 -10.75 12.33 10.05
CA VAL A 5 -9.52 12.82 9.42
C VAL A 5 -9.20 11.85 8.28
N VAL A 6 -9.32 12.35 7.05
CA VAL A 6 -8.99 11.60 5.84
C VAL A 6 -7.65 12.11 5.32
N ILE A 7 -6.62 11.28 5.46
CA ILE A 7 -5.26 11.60 5.01
C ILE A 7 -5.03 10.90 3.68
N LYS A 8 -4.73 11.66 2.62
CA LYS A 8 -4.43 11.13 1.29
C LYS A 8 -2.96 11.36 0.97
N ILE A 9 -2.22 10.28 0.78
CA ILE A 9 -0.78 10.31 0.53
C ILE A 9 -0.54 9.75 -0.88
N PRO A 10 -0.08 10.57 -1.84
CA PRO A 10 0.35 10.06 -3.14
C PRO A 10 1.64 9.28 -2.97
N VAL A 11 1.69 8.07 -3.53
CA VAL A 11 2.83 7.16 -3.38
C VAL A 11 3.17 6.52 -4.72
N ARG A 12 4.44 6.14 -4.88
CA ARG A 12 4.87 5.25 -5.96
C ARG A 12 5.05 3.86 -5.41
N VAL A 13 4.34 2.89 -5.99
CA VAL A 13 4.41 1.49 -5.58
C VAL A 13 5.01 0.63 -6.67
N ARG A 14 5.74 -0.40 -6.26
CA ARG A 14 6.17 -1.50 -7.13
C ARG A 14 5.50 -2.78 -6.67
N ILE A 15 5.04 -3.60 -7.61
CA ILE A 15 4.41 -4.88 -7.27
C ILE A 15 5.48 -5.95 -7.09
N TRP A 16 5.53 -6.53 -5.91
CA TRP A 16 6.39 -7.66 -5.57
C TRP A 16 5.58 -8.95 -5.46
N LYS A 17 6.16 -10.05 -5.96
CA LYS A 17 5.63 -11.39 -5.79
C LYS A 17 6.25 -12.01 -4.54
N SER A 18 5.43 -12.37 -3.57
CA SER A 18 5.81 -13.05 -2.33
C SER A 18 5.14 -14.41 -2.27
N LYS A 19 5.86 -15.45 -2.73
CA LYS A 19 5.31 -16.80 -2.98
C LYS A 19 4.07 -16.73 -3.89
N GLN A 20 2.89 -16.97 -3.31
CA GLN A 20 1.59 -16.96 -4.01
C GLN A 20 0.84 -15.63 -3.87
N ASN A 21 1.39 -14.65 -3.14
CA ASN A 21 0.74 -13.36 -2.91
C ASN A 21 1.48 -12.25 -3.65
N TYR A 22 0.77 -11.14 -3.88
CA TYR A 22 1.34 -9.92 -4.41
C TYR A 22 1.28 -8.83 -3.35
N ILE A 23 2.31 -7.99 -3.31
CA ILE A 23 2.42 -6.89 -2.37
C ILE A 23 2.82 -5.65 -3.17
N ALA A 24 2.06 -4.57 -3.02
CA ALA A 24 2.48 -3.26 -3.49
C ALA A 24 3.43 -2.67 -2.45
N ILE A 25 4.70 -2.48 -2.80
CA ILE A 25 5.73 -1.95 -1.92
C ILE A 25 6.09 -0.51 -2.27
N ILE A 26 6.37 0.26 -1.24
CA ILE A 26 6.79 1.66 -1.32
C ILE A 26 8.29 1.69 -1.02
N ARG A 27 9.06 2.37 -1.86
CA ARG A 27 10.53 2.45 -1.75
C ARG A 27 11.03 3.83 -1.37
N ASP A 28 10.22 4.85 -1.57
CA ASP A 28 10.55 6.22 -1.24
C ASP A 28 10.63 6.39 0.29
N LYS A 29 11.80 6.84 0.76
CA LYS A 29 12.08 6.96 2.19
C LYS A 29 11.16 7.97 2.92
N PRO A 30 10.97 9.22 2.45
CA PRO A 30 10.06 10.14 3.13
C PRO A 30 8.63 9.63 3.18
N THR A 31 8.16 8.92 2.14
CA THR A 31 6.85 8.27 2.14
C THR A 31 6.78 7.12 3.15
N ILE A 32 7.83 6.30 3.25
CA ILE A 32 7.93 5.24 4.26
C ILE A 32 7.86 5.83 5.66
N ASP A 33 8.62 6.88 5.95
CA ASP A 33 8.62 7.56 7.25
C ASP A 33 7.23 8.14 7.57
N ALA A 34 6.55 8.75 6.59
CA ALA A 34 5.19 9.26 6.73
C ALA A 34 4.13 8.17 6.97
N LEU A 35 4.32 6.98 6.41
CA LEU A 35 3.38 5.85 6.55
C LEU A 35 3.68 4.94 7.75
N THR A 36 4.88 5.05 8.33
CA THR A 36 5.32 4.25 9.48
C THR A 36 4.36 4.35 10.68
N PRO A 37 3.81 5.53 11.05
CA PRO A 37 2.82 5.65 12.13
C PRO A 37 1.52 4.87 11.86
N TYR A 38 1.20 4.62 10.59
CA TYR A 38 -0.04 4.00 10.15
C TYR A 38 0.09 2.50 9.85
N ILE A 39 1.23 1.88 10.19
CA ILE A 39 1.41 0.43 10.06
C ILE A 39 0.33 -0.30 10.88
N ASN A 40 -0.21 -1.39 10.32
CA ASN A 40 -1.35 -2.15 10.84
C ASN A 40 -2.69 -1.41 10.84
N LYS A 41 -2.79 -0.18 10.33
CA LYS A 41 -4.08 0.47 10.08
C LYS A 41 -4.70 -0.02 8.77
N LYS A 42 -6.03 0.00 8.72
CA LYS A 42 -6.77 -0.22 7.47
C LYS A 42 -6.64 1.02 6.62
N VAL A 43 -6.33 0.84 5.34
CA VAL A 43 -6.19 1.90 4.37
C VAL A 43 -6.88 1.52 3.06
N THR A 44 -7.22 2.52 2.28
CA THR A 44 -7.65 2.33 0.90
C THR A 44 -6.47 2.68 0.00
N LEU A 45 -6.01 1.70 -0.77
CA LEU A 45 -5.01 1.90 -1.82
C LEU A 45 -5.72 2.08 -3.16
N GLU A 46 -5.59 3.24 -3.76
CA GLU A 46 -6.12 3.56 -5.08
C GLU A 46 -4.99 3.50 -6.11
N MET A 47 -5.05 2.58 -7.06
CA MET A 47 -4.03 2.42 -8.10
C MET A 47 -4.63 1.81 -9.37
N ALA A 48 -4.15 2.21 -10.54
CA ALA A 48 -4.61 1.70 -11.84
C ALA A 48 -6.16 1.70 -11.99
N GLY A 49 -6.82 2.73 -11.47
CA GLY A 49 -8.28 2.87 -11.51
C GLY A 49 -9.06 1.96 -10.54
N MET A 50 -8.36 1.26 -9.63
CA MET A 50 -8.95 0.35 -8.64
C MET A 50 -8.75 0.89 -7.23
N ALA A 51 -9.78 0.78 -6.39
CA ALA A 51 -9.69 1.05 -4.96
C ALA A 51 -9.67 -0.26 -4.16
N ILE A 52 -8.64 -0.46 -3.35
CA ILE A 52 -8.37 -1.70 -2.62
C ILE A 52 -8.34 -1.40 -1.13
N ASN A 53 -9.29 -1.96 -0.39
CA ASN A 53 -9.26 -1.93 1.07
C ASN A 53 -8.28 -2.98 1.58
N ALA A 54 -7.22 -2.53 2.25
CA ALA A 54 -6.17 -3.41 2.74
C ALA A 54 -5.54 -2.85 4.01
N ARG A 55 -4.51 -3.53 4.52
CA ARG A 55 -3.78 -3.12 5.72
C ARG A 55 -2.35 -2.76 5.33
N LEU A 56 -1.85 -1.64 5.87
CA LEU A 56 -0.43 -1.28 5.76
C LEU A 56 0.40 -2.28 6.57
N VAL A 57 1.46 -2.77 5.95
CA VAL A 57 2.36 -3.75 6.56
C VAL A 57 3.80 -3.30 6.45
N LYS A 58 4.55 -3.60 7.51
CA LYS A 58 5.99 -3.48 7.56
C LYS A 58 6.62 -4.76 7.01
N LEU A 59 7.51 -4.61 6.05
CA LEU A 59 8.28 -5.70 5.45
C LEU A 59 9.76 -5.45 5.71
N VAL A 60 10.49 -6.49 6.07
CA VAL A 60 11.95 -6.45 6.23
C VAL A 60 12.54 -7.46 5.28
N GLN A 61 13.41 -7.01 4.36
CA GLN A 61 14.13 -7.85 3.41
C GLN A 61 15.61 -7.51 3.43
N LYS A 62 16.46 -8.51 3.71
CA LYS A 62 17.93 -8.37 3.74
C LYS A 62 18.42 -7.17 4.57
N GLY A 63 17.75 -6.89 5.69
CA GLY A 63 18.06 -5.74 6.56
C GLY A 63 17.43 -4.41 6.14
N THR A 64 16.81 -4.34 4.96
CA THR A 64 16.10 -3.13 4.49
C THR A 64 14.63 -3.16 4.86
N TYR A 65 14.16 -2.03 5.38
CA TYR A 65 12.76 -1.81 5.75
C TYR A 65 11.96 -1.26 4.56
N TYR A 66 10.79 -1.85 4.32
CA TYR A 66 9.81 -1.41 3.34
C TYR A 66 8.42 -1.32 3.98
N VAL A 67 7.61 -0.42 3.44
CA VAL A 67 6.17 -0.35 3.71
C VAL A 67 5.44 -0.89 2.50
N GLY A 68 4.41 -1.70 2.73
CA GLY A 68 3.61 -2.20 1.62
C GLY A 68 2.19 -2.52 2.01
N VAL A 69 1.44 -2.98 1.01
CA VAL A 69 0.04 -3.35 1.11
C VAL A 69 -0.16 -4.70 0.42
N PHE A 70 -0.80 -5.65 1.10
CA PHE A 70 -1.15 -6.93 0.50
C PHE A 70 -2.24 -6.75 -0.55
N LEU A 71 -1.97 -7.22 -1.77
CA LEU A 71 -2.92 -7.14 -2.87
C LEU A 71 -3.86 -8.36 -2.87
N PRO A 72 -5.13 -8.18 -3.25
CA PRO A 72 -6.12 -9.25 -3.22
C PRO A 72 -5.80 -10.33 -4.26
N ARG A 73 -5.86 -11.60 -3.84
CA ARG A 73 -5.56 -12.76 -4.71
C ARG A 73 -6.48 -12.90 -5.92
N LYS A 74 -7.71 -12.42 -5.83
CA LYS A 74 -8.70 -12.47 -6.92
C LYS A 74 -8.22 -11.74 -8.18
N LEU A 75 -7.30 -10.78 -8.03
CA LEU A 75 -6.75 -9.97 -9.11
C LEU A 75 -5.30 -10.37 -9.47
N THR A 76 -4.91 -11.62 -9.15
CA THR A 76 -3.58 -12.16 -9.47
C THR A 76 -3.15 -11.94 -10.93
N PRO A 77 -3.98 -12.21 -11.96
CA PRO A 77 -3.60 -11.95 -13.34
C PRO A 77 -3.30 -10.48 -13.63
N THR A 78 -3.98 -9.56 -12.94
CA THR A 78 -3.76 -8.12 -13.05
C THR A 78 -2.41 -7.73 -12.43
N TRP A 79 -2.09 -8.28 -11.25
CA TRP A 79 -0.83 -8.01 -10.56
C TRP A 79 0.37 -8.57 -11.29
N GLU A 80 0.24 -9.73 -11.92
CA GLU A 80 1.30 -10.33 -12.72
C GLU A 80 1.63 -9.44 -13.93
N ARG A 81 0.62 -9.02 -14.70
CA ARG A 81 0.81 -8.10 -15.83
C ARG A 81 1.43 -6.76 -15.44
N LEU A 82 0.97 -6.17 -14.34
CA LEU A 82 1.51 -4.90 -13.85
C LEU A 82 2.94 -5.06 -13.32
N ARG A 83 3.27 -6.21 -12.73
CA ARG A 83 4.64 -6.54 -12.30
C ARG A 83 5.57 -6.76 -13.50
N GLU A 84 5.13 -7.42 -14.55
CA GLU A 84 5.95 -7.72 -15.74
C GLU A 84 6.43 -6.46 -16.48
N LYS A 85 5.64 -5.38 -16.43
CA LYS A 85 6.05 -4.08 -16.97
C LYS A 85 7.20 -3.43 -16.19
N ASP A 86 7.48 -3.92 -14.99
CA ASP A 86 8.46 -3.40 -14.03
C ASP A 86 8.31 -1.89 -13.70
N GLU A 87 7.15 -1.32 -14.01
CA GLU A 87 6.88 0.10 -13.83
C GLU A 87 6.50 0.43 -12.38
N GLU A 88 6.93 1.60 -11.93
CA GLU A 88 6.40 2.20 -10.71
C GLU A 88 4.99 2.73 -11.00
N LEU A 89 4.04 2.28 -10.21
CA LEU A 89 2.65 2.69 -10.34
C LEU A 89 2.38 3.85 -9.40
N ASN A 90 1.78 4.90 -9.94
CA ASN A 90 1.20 5.95 -9.12
C ASN A 90 0.00 5.37 -8.36
N ALA A 91 -0.01 5.59 -7.06
CA ALA A 91 -1.09 5.18 -6.19
C ALA A 91 -1.38 6.27 -5.16
N ILE A 92 -2.56 6.20 -4.55
CA ILE A 92 -2.95 7.06 -3.43
C ILE A 92 -3.32 6.16 -2.27
N ILE A 93 -2.70 6.38 -1.11
CA ILE A 93 -3.08 5.73 0.14
C ILE A 93 -3.97 6.70 0.89
N THR A 94 -5.22 6.30 1.08
CA THR A 94 -6.19 7.00 1.91
C THR A 94 -6.27 6.31 3.26
N ILE A 95 -5.90 7.04 4.31
CA ILE A 95 -6.05 6.62 5.71
C ILE A 95 -7.26 7.36 6.26
N THR A 96 -8.24 6.60 6.76
CA THR A 96 -9.39 7.15 7.45
C THR A 96 -9.18 6.97 8.94
N GLU A 97 -8.87 8.04 9.66
CA GLU A 97 -8.86 8.06 11.11
C GLU A 97 -10.26 8.47 11.60
N GLY A 98 -11.01 7.47 12.07
CA GLY A 98 -12.23 7.69 12.84
C GLY A 98 -11.88 7.54 14.31
N GLY A 99 -12.12 8.59 15.10
CA GLY A 99 -12.06 8.51 16.55
C GLY A 99 -12.98 7.40 17.03
N GLU A 100 -12.41 6.29 17.49
CA GLU A 100 -13.14 5.36 18.34
C GLU A 100 -13.37 6.06 19.70
N PRO A 101 -14.60 6.07 20.23
CA PRO A 101 -14.92 6.67 21.53
C PRO A 101 -14.23 5.95 22.69
#